data_AF-A0A4Q9KJ26-F1
#
_entry.id   AF-A0A4Q9KJ26-F1
#
_cell.length_a   1.000
_cell.length_b   1.000
_cell.length_c   1.000
_cell.angle_alpha   90.00
_cell.angle_beta   90.00
_cell.angle_gamma   90.00
#
_symmetry.space_group_name_H-M   'P 1'
#
loop_
_entity.id
_entity.type
_entity.pdbx_description
1 polymer ?
#
loop_
_entity_poly.entity_id
_entity_poly.type
_entity_poly.pdbx_seq_one_letter_code
_entity_poly.pdbx_strand_id
1 'polypeptide(L)' 'MVKNESNLDRIIRGVVGVALVLFALFGSAGNMVLWVVALVIGAVLILTAAIGFCPIYKVLGIKTNK' A
#
# COMPACT_ATOMS: atom_id res chain seq x y z
N MET A 1 6.25 -16.71 10.18
CA MET A 1 5.80 -15.48 9.50
C MET A 1 5.14 -14.59 10.54
N VAL A 2 5.80 -13.51 10.97
CA VAL A 2 5.19 -12.56 11.92
C VAL A 2 4.18 -11.74 11.12
N LYS A 3 2.90 -12.11 11.20
CA LYS A 3 1.80 -11.39 10.52
C LYS A 3 1.15 -10.49 11.54
N ASN A 4 1.22 -9.19 11.32
CA ASN A 4 0.76 -8.16 12.26
C ASN A 4 -0.47 -7.40 11.74
N GLU A 5 -0.79 -7.62 10.46
CA GLU A 5 -1.90 -7.04 9.72
C GLU A 5 -3.01 -8.10 9.54
N SER A 6 -4.28 -7.70 9.59
CA SER A 6 -5.42 -8.55 9.24
C SER A 6 -5.40 -8.83 7.74
N ASN A 7 -6.06 -9.90 7.29
CA ASN A 7 -6.24 -10.13 5.86
C ASN A 7 -7.04 -8.98 5.21
N LEU A 8 -7.92 -8.32 5.96
CA LEU A 8 -8.74 -7.20 5.49
C LEU A 8 -7.89 -5.93 5.24
N ASP A 9 -7.03 -5.53 6.18
CA ASP A 9 -6.07 -4.41 6.02
C ASP A 9 -5.16 -4.64 4.80
N ARG A 10 -4.70 -5.88 4.62
CA ARG A 10 -3.85 -6.29 3.50
C ARG A 10 -4.56 -6.15 2.16
N ILE A 11 -5.83 -6.57 2.09
CA ILE A 11 -6.66 -6.43 0.89
C ILE A 11 -6.93 -4.96 0.59
N ILE A 12 -7.31 -4.16 1.60
CA ILE A 12 -7.56 -2.72 1.42
C ILE A 12 -6.30 -2.03 0.89
N ARG A 13 -5.13 -2.25 1.50
CA ARG A 13 -3.87 -1.67 1.02
C ARG A 13 -3.48 -2.14 -0.37
N GLY A 14 -3.68 -3.42 -0.68
CA GLY A 14 -3.46 -3.96 -2.01
C GLY A 14 -4.35 -3.29 -3.06
N VAL A 15 -5.66 -3.19 -2.78
CA VAL A 15 -6.65 -2.57 -3.67
C VAL A 15 -6.35 -1.08 -3.87
N VAL A 16 -6.09 -0.34 -2.79
CA VAL A 16 -5.75 1.09 -2.86
C VAL A 16 -4.44 1.31 -3.60
N GLY A 17 -3.42 0.48 -3.35
CA GLY A 17 -2.14 0.55 -4.05
C GLY A 17 -2.28 0.30 -5.55
N VAL A 18 -3.05 -0.72 -5.95
CA VAL A 18 -3.36 -1.00 -7.36
C VAL A 18 -4.14 0.15 -8.00
N ALA A 19 -5.15 0.69 -7.32
CA ALA A 19 -5.92 1.83 -7.82
C ALA A 19 -5.03 3.07 -8.04
N LEU A 20 -4.08 3.34 -7.14
CA LEU A 20 -3.10 4.43 -7.27
C LEU A 20 -2.15 4.23 -8.46
N VAL A 21 -1.68 3.00 -8.69
CA VAL A 21 -0.84 2.69 -9.86
C VAL A 21 -1.63 2.86 -11.17
N LEU A 22 -2.88 2.39 -11.22
CA LEU A 22 -3.75 2.61 -12.38
C LEU A 22 -4.04 4.10 -12.61
N PHE A 23 -4.27 4.86 -11.54
CA PHE A 23 -4.43 6.30 -11.63
C PHE A 23 -3.14 7.00 -12.12
N ALA A 24 -1.96 6.56 -11.68
CA ALA A 24 -0.70 7.06 -12.19
C ALA A 24 -0.59 6.81 -13.71
N LEU A 25 -0.87 5.58 -14.16
CA LEU A 25 -0.71 5.18 -15.57
C LEU A 25 -1.73 5.80 -16.53
N PHE A 26 -2.99 5.92 -16.10
CA PHE A 26 -4.09 6.32 -16.99
C PHE A 26 -4.71 7.69 -16.66
N GLY A 27 -4.58 8.16 -15.42
CA GLY A 27 -5.26 9.38 -14.92
C GLY A 27 -4.36 10.59 -14.72
N SER A 28 -3.03 10.44 -14.66
CA SER A 28 -2.11 11.54 -14.37
C SER A 28 -1.86 12.52 -15.54
N ALA A 29 -2.37 12.19 -16.74
CA ALA A 29 -2.39 12.99 -17.98
C ALA A 29 -1.38 14.16 -18.02
N GLY A 30 -0.08 13.83 -18.16
CA GLY A 30 0.98 14.81 -18.40
C GLY A 30 1.54 15.51 -17.15
N ASN A 31 0.98 15.30 -15.96
CA ASN A 31 1.54 15.82 -14.72
C ASN A 31 2.58 14.83 -14.16
N MET A 32 3.86 15.06 -14.51
CA MET A 32 4.99 14.22 -14.08
C MET A 32 5.09 14.08 -12.56
N VAL A 33 4.81 15.16 -11.81
CA VAL A 33 4.86 15.14 -10.34
C VAL A 33 3.79 14.20 -9.79
N LEU A 34 2.56 14.32 -10.31
CA LEU A 34 1.43 13.47 -9.89
C LEU A 34 1.67 12.00 -10.24
N TRP A 35 2.26 11.73 -11.42
CA TRP A 35 2.63 10.39 -11.87
C TRP A 35 3.63 9.74 -10.91
N VAL A 36 4.75 10.42 -10.61
CA VAL A 36 5.81 9.89 -9.73
C VAL A 36 5.26 9.65 -8.32
N VAL A 37 4.53 10.61 -7.76
CA VAL A 37 3.98 10.50 -6.40
C VAL A 37 2.99 9.34 -6.30
N ALA A 38 2.06 9.23 -7.25
CA ALA A 38 1.06 8.16 -7.24
C ALA A 38 1.70 6.78 -7.42
N LEU A 39 2.73 6.65 -8.26
CA LEU A 39 3.45 5.40 -8.49
C LEU A 39 4.25 4.99 -7.24
N VAL A 40 4.99 5.91 -6.62
CA VAL A 40 5.75 5.62 -5.39
C VAL A 40 4.83 5.19 -4.26
N ILE A 41 3.74 5.93 -4.01
CA ILE A 41 2.78 5.59 -2.96
C ILE A 41 2.11 4.24 -3.25
N GLY A 42 1.68 4.02 -4.49
CA GLY A 42 1.06 2.76 -4.92
C GLY A 42 1.99 1.57 -4.75
N ALA A 43 3.26 1.69 -5.16
CA ALA A 43 4.26 0.64 -5.01
C ALA A 43 4.54 0.31 -3.54
N VAL A 44 4.67 1.34 -2.67
CA VAL A 44 4.89 1.14 -1.23
C VAL A 44 3.69 0.44 -0.58
N LEU A 45 2.46 0.81 -0.95
CA LEU A 45 1.24 0.15 -0.46
C LEU A 45 1.15 -1.31 -0.90
N ILE A 46 1.52 -1.62 -2.14
CA ILE A 46 1.56 -3.00 -2.64
C ILE A 46 2.65 -3.81 -1.95
N LEU A 47 3.84 -3.25 -1.75
CA LEU A 47 4.95 -3.92 -1.05
C LEU A 47 4.58 -4.20 0.41
N THR A 48 4.02 -3.23 1.12
CA THR A 48 3.58 -3.41 2.51
C THR A 48 2.44 -4.42 2.62
N ALA A 49 1.50 -4.42 1.66
CA ALA A 49 0.49 -5.46 1.54
C ALA A 49 1.15 -6.83 1.25
N ALA A 50 2.09 -6.95 0.32
CA ALA A 50 2.72 -8.23 -0.05
C ALA A 50 3.47 -8.88 1.11
N ILE A 51 4.20 -8.11 1.91
CA ILE A 51 4.97 -8.63 3.05
C ILE A 51 4.02 -9.10 4.19
N GLY A 52 2.80 -8.57 4.28
CA GLY A 52 1.84 -8.94 5.34
C GLY A 52 2.30 -8.55 6.75
N PHE A 53 3.30 -7.67 6.81
CA PHE A 53 3.93 -7.17 8.01
C PHE A 53 4.21 -5.68 7.81
N CYS A 54 3.43 -4.85 8.50
CA CYS A 54 3.67 -3.43 8.53
C CYS A 54 4.66 -3.10 9.66
N PRO A 55 5.87 -2.60 9.34
CA PRO A 55 6.87 -2.28 10.34
C PRO A 55 6.38 -1.19 11.31
N ILE A 56 5.52 -0.28 10.85
CA ILE A 56 4.89 0.75 11.70
C ILE A 56 4.00 0.11 12.76
N TYR A 57 3.16 -0.86 12.41
CA TYR A 57 2.31 -1.53 13.40
C TYR A 57 3.14 -2.35 14.40
N LYS A 58 4.30 -2.88 13.97
CA LYS A 58 5.27 -3.53 14.87
C LYS A 58 5.90 -2.53 15.84
N VAL A 59 6.29 -1.36 15.35
CA VAL A 59 6.87 -0.28 16.17
C VAL A 59 5.84 0.29 17.15
N LEU A 60 4.58 0.41 16.73
CA LEU A 60 3.47 0.86 17.57
C LEU A 60 2.89 -0.24 18.47
N GLY A 61 3.36 -1.49 18.36
CA GLY A 61 2.83 -2.63 19.12
C GLY A 61 1.39 -3.04 18.78
N ILE A 62 0.82 -2.50 17.70
CA ILE A 62 -0.57 -2.73 17.29
C ILE A 62 -0.62 -4.03 16.49
N LYS A 63 -1.45 -4.98 16.91
CA LYS A 63 -1.80 -6.19 16.16
C LYS A 63 -3.24 -6.06 15.71
N THR A 64 -3.48 -5.95 14.40
CA THR A 64 -4.85 -5.95 13.86
C THR A 64 -5.29 -7.37 13.46
N ASN A 65 -4.45 -8.39 13.69
CA ASN A 65 -4.68 -9.78 13.29
C ASN A 65 -5.63 -10.60 14.20
N LYS A 66 -6.57 -9.95 14.91
CA LYS A 66 -7.60 -10.65 15.69
C LYS A 66 -8.74 -11.16 14.81
#